data_AF-A0A7S0GD91-F1
#
_entry.id   AF-A0A7S0GD91-F1
#
_cell.length_a   1.000
_cell.length_b   1.000
_cell.length_c   1.000
_cell.angle_alpha   90.00
_cell.angle_beta   90.00
_cell.angle_gamma   90.00
#
_symmetry.space_group_name_H-M   'P 1'
#
loop_
_entity.id
_entity.type
_entity.pdbx_description
1 polymer ?
#
loop_
_entity_poly.entity_id
_entity_poly.type
_entity_poly.pdbx_seq_one_letter_code
_entity_poly.pdbx_strand_id
1 'polypeptide(L)'
;NPGGSGSDLKFHLHTNDTHGGYLVSITQDRVTRLRQLIQESGFDRRNVHEVTQVLLQNSNANTGLLSKDQYDNAMRNIVSNGGGSMSQESQRRLSDLLSSIFFAFVRDKSSRVVALELASGFTVLCGGRKSDKLEFAFDLIDDDKDGRLSRRGLWKYLRSFLTVLMSISSASANMTEGHIYSAIDSASTWATAQVFGAEQDKGLGNNDNSSKRSVCFDDFAEWYTQGGYGSIPWLELLDLKKWVLT
;
A
#
# COMPACT_ATOMS: atom_id res chain seq x y z
N ASN A 1 -37.44 -4.87 -4.75
CA ASN A 1 -36.89 -3.59 -5.23
C ASN A 1 -35.66 -3.27 -4.39
N PRO A 2 -34.43 -3.63 -4.80
CA PRO A 2 -33.26 -3.38 -3.98
C PRO A 2 -32.68 -2.00 -4.34
N GLY A 3 -33.21 -0.97 -3.69
CA GLY A 3 -32.62 0.36 -3.66
C GLY A 3 -31.52 0.41 -2.61
N GLY A 4 -30.29 0.67 -3.06
CA GLY A 4 -29.10 0.82 -2.23
C GLY A 4 -27.91 1.28 -3.06
N SER A 5 -28.09 2.35 -3.84
CA SER A 5 -27.04 3.00 -4.64
C SER A 5 -26.06 3.72 -3.70
N GLY A 6 -25.12 2.98 -3.11
CA GLY A 6 -23.90 3.58 -2.57
C GLY A 6 -23.07 4.15 -3.74
N SER A 7 -22.66 5.41 -3.64
CA SER A 7 -21.77 6.02 -4.63
C SER A 7 -20.41 5.32 -4.62
N ASP A 8 -19.81 5.13 -5.80
CA ASP A 8 -18.43 4.63 -5.91
C ASP A 8 -17.46 5.42 -5.00
N LEU A 9 -16.54 4.70 -4.36
CA LEU A 9 -15.45 5.32 -3.63
C LEU A 9 -14.47 5.91 -4.64
N LYS A 10 -14.15 7.20 -4.51
CA LYS A 10 -13.23 7.89 -5.41
C LYS A 10 -12.14 8.60 -4.65
N PHE A 11 -10.94 8.62 -5.22
CA PHE A 11 -9.83 9.43 -4.71
C PHE A 11 -9.00 10.00 -5.86
N HIS A 12 -8.44 11.17 -5.62
CA HIS A 12 -7.50 11.79 -6.55
C HIS A 12 -6.10 11.23 -6.34
N LEU A 13 -5.48 10.84 -7.45
CA LEU A 13 -4.09 10.41 -7.51
C LEU A 13 -3.31 11.48 -8.27
N HIS A 14 -2.70 12.41 -7.55
CA HIS A 14 -1.84 13.43 -8.16
C HIS A 14 -0.56 12.80 -8.69
N THR A 15 -0.16 13.18 -9.91
CA THR A 15 1.07 12.71 -10.56
C THR A 15 1.85 13.89 -11.13
N ASN A 16 3.15 13.68 -11.36
CA ASN A 16 4.02 14.62 -12.06
C ASN A 16 4.12 14.32 -13.57
N ASP A 17 3.28 13.43 -14.09
CA ASP A 17 3.20 13.13 -15.52
C ASP A 17 2.30 14.15 -16.26
N THR A 18 2.21 14.01 -17.58
CA THR A 18 1.47 14.94 -18.45
C THR A 18 -0.04 15.02 -18.17
N HIS A 19 -0.61 14.04 -17.47
CA HIS A 19 -2.03 14.02 -17.11
C HIS A 19 -2.31 14.83 -15.84
N GLY A 20 -1.29 15.16 -15.04
CA GLY A 20 -1.42 15.92 -13.79
C GLY A 20 -2.17 15.20 -12.66
N GLY A 21 -2.60 13.96 -12.92
CA GLY A 21 -3.24 13.07 -11.97
C GLY A 21 -4.39 12.26 -12.58
N TYR A 22 -4.91 11.33 -11.77
CA TYR A 22 -5.99 10.42 -12.14
C TYR A 22 -7.09 10.45 -11.08
N LEU A 23 -8.35 10.36 -11.50
CA LEU A 23 -9.45 10.06 -10.59
C LEU A 23 -9.62 8.54 -10.54
N VAL A 24 -9.23 7.93 -9.43
CA VAL A 24 -9.36 6.49 -9.23
C VAL A 24 -10.73 6.22 -8.61
N SER A 25 -11.45 5.22 -9.15
CA SER A 25 -12.77 4.81 -8.68
C SER A 25 -12.76 3.34 -8.29
N ILE A 26 -13.36 3.02 -7.15
CA ILE A 26 -13.62 1.67 -6.68
C ILE A 26 -15.13 1.52 -6.59
N THR A 27 -15.68 0.64 -7.42
CA THR A 27 -17.12 0.43 -7.46
C THR A 27 -17.63 -0.15 -6.16
N GLN A 28 -18.86 0.21 -5.78
CA GLN A 28 -19.46 -0.26 -4.53
C GLN A 28 -19.54 -1.80 -4.44
N ASP A 29 -19.77 -2.44 -5.58
CA ASP A 29 -19.78 -3.89 -5.74
C ASP A 29 -18.40 -4.52 -5.45
N ARG A 30 -17.31 -3.85 -5.84
CA ARG A 30 -15.94 -4.28 -5.48
C ARG A 30 -15.61 -4.01 -4.02
N VAL A 31 -16.04 -2.89 -3.45
CA VAL A 31 -15.91 -2.62 -2.00
C VAL A 31 -16.63 -3.71 -1.19
N THR A 32 -17.85 -4.08 -1.59
CA THR A 32 -18.65 -5.12 -0.93
C THR A 32 -17.97 -6.49 -1.02
N ARG A 33 -17.45 -6.87 -2.20
CA ARG A 33 -16.68 -8.12 -2.35
C ARG A 33 -15.41 -8.11 -1.53
N LEU A 34 -14.66 -7.00 -1.54
CA LEU A 34 -13.42 -6.88 -0.77
C LEU A 34 -13.69 -7.01 0.73
N ARG A 35 -14.75 -6.37 1.24
CA ARG A 35 -15.23 -6.52 2.61
C ARG A 35 -15.47 -7.97 2.99
N GLN A 36 -16.24 -8.69 2.17
CA GLN A 36 -16.52 -10.10 2.41
C GLN A 36 -15.22 -10.91 2.49
N LEU A 37 -14.29 -10.74 1.54
CA LEU A 37 -13.03 -11.48 1.52
C LEU A 37 -12.15 -11.15 2.73
N ILE A 38 -12.04 -9.88 3.13
CA ILE A 38 -11.24 -9.46 4.28
C ILE A 38 -11.81 -10.03 5.58
N GLN A 39 -13.13 -9.99 5.77
CA GLN A 39 -13.78 -10.51 6.97
C GLN A 39 -13.69 -12.04 7.07
N GLU A 40 -13.94 -12.75 5.97
CA GLU A 40 -13.89 -14.21 5.91
C GLU A 40 -12.45 -14.75 6.06
N SER A 41 -11.45 -14.07 5.50
CA SER A 41 -10.02 -14.42 5.71
C SER A 41 -9.48 -14.01 7.08
N GLY A 42 -10.17 -13.09 7.76
CA GLY A 42 -9.79 -12.57 9.07
C GLY A 42 -8.71 -11.49 9.02
N PHE A 43 -8.32 -10.97 7.85
CA PHE A 43 -7.31 -9.91 7.75
C PHE A 43 -7.69 -8.65 8.54
N ASP A 44 -8.97 -8.31 8.64
CA ASP A 44 -9.47 -7.18 9.45
C ASP A 44 -9.15 -7.29 10.95
N ARG A 45 -8.93 -8.50 11.43
CA ARG A 45 -8.66 -8.80 12.86
C ARG A 45 -7.19 -9.12 13.13
N ARG A 46 -6.36 -9.17 12.07
CA ARG A 46 -4.94 -9.52 12.17
C ARG A 46 -4.08 -8.35 12.61
N ASN A 47 -3.06 -8.67 13.40
CA ASN A 47 -1.98 -7.76 13.72
C ASN A 47 -1.04 -7.62 12.50
N VAL A 48 -0.75 -6.39 12.09
CA VAL A 48 0.17 -6.09 10.98
C VAL A 48 1.55 -6.71 11.17
N HIS A 49 2.06 -6.76 12.41
CA HIS A 49 3.34 -7.37 12.74
C HIS A 49 3.35 -8.87 12.43
N GLU A 50 2.29 -9.60 12.80
CA GLU A 50 2.19 -11.04 12.54
C GLU A 50 2.20 -11.31 11.03
N VAL A 51 1.35 -10.60 10.29
CA VAL A 51 1.19 -10.79 8.84
C VAL A 51 2.48 -10.48 8.09
N THR A 52 3.12 -9.37 8.41
CA THR A 52 4.38 -8.96 7.78
C THR A 52 5.53 -9.89 8.18
N GLN A 53 5.64 -10.30 9.45
CA GLN A 53 6.66 -11.24 9.89
C GLN A 53 6.59 -12.57 9.12
N VAL A 54 5.38 -13.12 8.90
CA VAL A 54 5.22 -14.37 8.12
C VAL A 54 5.70 -14.18 6.67
N LEU A 55 5.40 -13.04 6.05
CA LEU A 55 5.87 -12.72 4.69
C LEU A 55 7.41 -12.62 4.63
N LEU A 56 8.02 -11.92 5.59
CA LEU A 56 9.47 -11.72 5.63
C LEU A 56 10.21 -13.04 5.90
N GLN A 57 9.70 -13.87 6.81
CA GLN A 57 10.28 -15.18 7.12
C GLN A 57 10.23 -16.16 5.94
N ASN A 58 9.25 -16.01 5.03
CA ASN A 58 9.17 -16.81 3.81
C ASN A 58 10.06 -16.28 2.68
N SER A 59 10.63 -15.07 2.81
CA SER A 59 11.52 -14.50 1.81
C SER A 59 12.92 -15.13 1.83
N ASN A 60 13.68 -14.94 0.76
CA ASN A 60 15.07 -15.37 0.73
C ASN A 60 15.91 -14.50 1.68
N ALA A 61 16.51 -15.11 2.70
CA ALA A 61 17.27 -14.41 3.74
C ALA A 61 18.45 -13.56 3.22
N ASN A 62 19.04 -13.91 2.08
CA ASN A 62 20.18 -13.18 1.52
C ASN A 62 19.78 -12.00 0.64
N THR A 63 18.62 -12.06 0.01
CA THR A 63 18.20 -11.06 -0.98
C THR A 63 16.97 -10.25 -0.56
N GLY A 64 16.24 -10.70 0.47
CA GLY A 64 14.94 -10.13 0.84
C GLY A 64 13.86 -10.31 -0.22
N LEU A 65 14.09 -11.16 -1.23
CA LEU A 65 13.17 -11.38 -2.34
C LEU A 65 12.23 -12.55 -2.07
N LEU A 66 10.96 -12.37 -2.45
CA LEU A 66 9.89 -13.36 -2.29
C LEU A 66 9.44 -13.85 -3.68
N SER A 67 9.48 -15.16 -3.92
CA SER A 67 8.86 -15.78 -5.11
C SER A 67 7.36 -15.96 -4.92
N LYS A 68 6.64 -16.27 -6.01
CA LYS A 68 5.21 -16.58 -5.96
C LYS A 68 4.91 -17.77 -5.04
N ASP A 69 5.69 -18.84 -5.11
CA ASP A 69 5.49 -20.01 -4.25
C ASP A 69 5.70 -19.69 -2.76
N GLN A 70 6.73 -18.89 -2.45
CA GLN A 70 7.01 -18.45 -1.09
C GLN A 70 5.88 -17.55 -0.56
N TYR A 71 5.36 -16.65 -1.40
CA TYR A 71 4.21 -15.82 -1.08
C TYR A 71 2.94 -16.64 -0.86
N ASP A 72 2.65 -17.62 -1.71
CA ASP A 72 1.46 -18.47 -1.59
C ASP A 72 1.50 -19.35 -0.34
N ASN A 73 2.69 -19.79 0.06
CA ASN A 73 2.87 -20.52 1.32
C ASN A 73 2.66 -19.60 2.53
N ALA A 74 3.19 -18.38 2.49
CA ALA A 74 2.95 -17.38 3.52
C ALA A 74 1.46 -17.05 3.66
N MET A 75 0.77 -16.81 2.55
CA MET A 75 -0.66 -16.49 2.53
C MET A 75 -1.52 -17.65 3.04
N ARG A 76 -1.21 -18.89 2.66
CA ARG A 76 -1.89 -20.07 3.21
C ARG A 76 -1.74 -20.15 4.73
N ASN A 77 -0.54 -19.92 5.26
CA ASN A 77 -0.32 -19.91 6.71
C ASN A 77 -1.17 -18.82 7.40
N ILE A 78 -1.16 -17.59 6.87
CA ILE A 78 -1.90 -16.47 7.46
C ILE A 78 -3.42 -16.73 7.46
N VAL A 79 -3.95 -17.23 6.35
CA VAL A 79 -5.40 -17.50 6.18
C VAL A 79 -5.84 -18.71 7.01
N SER A 80 -5.05 -19.80 7.03
CA SER A 80 -5.39 -21.00 7.82
C SER A 80 -5.46 -20.72 9.32
N ASN A 81 -4.62 -19.82 9.82
CA ASN A 81 -4.66 -19.42 11.23
C ASN A 81 -5.83 -18.46 11.54
N GLY A 82 -6.58 -17.99 10.53
CA GLY A 82 -7.59 -16.92 10.64
C GLY A 82 -8.94 -17.38 11.22
N GLY A 83 -9.11 -18.69 11.44
CA GLY A 83 -10.23 -19.28 12.16
C GLY A 83 -11.59 -19.26 11.43
N GLY A 84 -11.67 -18.69 10.23
CA GLY A 84 -12.89 -18.64 9.41
C GLY A 84 -13.03 -19.84 8.48
N SER A 85 -14.23 -20.44 8.43
CA SER A 85 -14.59 -21.35 7.35
C SER A 85 -15.03 -20.54 6.14
N MET A 86 -14.25 -20.56 5.06
CA MET A 86 -14.56 -19.88 3.80
C MET A 86 -15.22 -20.83 2.82
N SER A 87 -16.17 -20.33 2.01
CA SER A 87 -16.71 -21.11 0.88
C SER A 87 -15.61 -21.36 -0.17
N GLN A 88 -15.74 -22.42 -0.98
CA GLN A 88 -14.79 -22.68 -2.08
C GLN A 88 -14.72 -21.51 -3.08
N GLU A 89 -15.84 -20.82 -3.31
CA GLU A 89 -15.88 -19.64 -4.18
C GLU A 89 -15.13 -18.46 -3.56
N SER A 90 -15.33 -18.19 -2.27
CA SER A 90 -14.59 -17.15 -1.54
C SER A 90 -13.09 -17.45 -1.52
N GLN A 91 -12.70 -18.72 -1.35
CA GLN A 91 -11.29 -19.13 -1.38
C GLN A 91 -10.65 -18.84 -2.74
N ARG A 92 -11.35 -19.13 -3.85
CA ARG A 92 -10.87 -18.82 -5.21
C ARG A 92 -10.71 -17.32 -5.40
N ARG A 93 -11.75 -16.54 -5.07
CA ARG A 93 -11.73 -15.07 -5.18
C ARG A 93 -10.64 -14.44 -4.31
N LEU A 94 -10.40 -14.97 -3.11
CA LEU A 94 -9.30 -14.54 -2.25
C LEU A 94 -7.95 -14.86 -2.89
N SER A 95 -7.77 -16.08 -3.41
CA SER A 95 -6.54 -16.48 -4.11
C SER A 95 -6.24 -15.59 -5.32
N ASP A 96 -7.28 -15.21 -6.08
CA ASP A 96 -7.15 -14.30 -7.23
C ASP A 96 -6.74 -12.89 -6.78
N LEU A 97 -7.37 -12.36 -5.72
CA LEU A 97 -7.02 -11.07 -5.13
C LEU A 97 -5.56 -11.06 -4.64
N LEU A 98 -5.17 -12.07 -3.86
CA LEU A 98 -3.82 -12.17 -3.31
C LEU A 98 -2.77 -12.34 -4.41
N SER A 99 -3.09 -13.10 -5.46
CA SER A 99 -2.19 -13.26 -6.61
C SER A 99 -2.06 -11.94 -7.40
N SER A 100 -3.16 -11.22 -7.62
CA SER A 100 -3.16 -9.90 -8.26
C SER A 100 -2.26 -8.91 -7.50
N ILE A 101 -2.35 -8.90 -6.16
CA ILE A 101 -1.47 -8.07 -5.32
C ILE A 101 -0.01 -8.44 -5.53
N PHE A 102 0.35 -9.73 -5.47
CA PHE A 102 1.74 -10.16 -5.71
C PHE A 102 2.25 -9.69 -7.08
N PHE A 103 1.46 -9.92 -8.13
CA PHE A 103 1.86 -9.55 -9.49
C PHE A 103 1.95 -8.03 -9.67
N ALA A 104 1.15 -7.23 -8.96
CA ALA A 104 1.27 -5.77 -8.96
C ALA A 104 2.59 -5.27 -8.33
N PHE A 105 3.32 -6.10 -7.59
CA PHE A 105 4.67 -5.79 -7.10
C PHE A 105 5.78 -6.35 -8.00
N VAL A 106 5.47 -7.23 -8.94
CA VAL A 106 6.45 -7.77 -9.87
C VAL A 106 6.90 -6.67 -10.82
N ARG A 107 8.21 -6.45 -10.89
CA ARG A 107 8.83 -5.45 -11.76
C ARG A 107 9.74 -6.13 -12.77
N ASP A 108 9.84 -5.52 -13.94
CA ASP A 108 10.66 -6.00 -15.06
C ASP A 108 10.30 -7.44 -15.46
N LYS A 109 11.28 -8.20 -15.96
CA LYS A 109 11.14 -9.64 -16.25
C LYS A 109 11.38 -10.53 -15.02
N SER A 110 11.30 -9.96 -13.80
CA SER A 110 11.46 -10.70 -12.56
C SER A 110 10.27 -11.64 -12.32
N SER A 111 10.48 -12.73 -11.60
CA SER A 111 9.43 -13.58 -11.02
C SER A 111 9.32 -13.44 -9.50
N ARG A 112 9.99 -12.42 -8.94
CA ARG A 112 10.13 -12.17 -7.51
C ARG A 112 9.91 -10.70 -7.18
N VAL A 113 9.53 -10.44 -5.94
CA VAL A 113 9.24 -9.11 -5.40
C VAL A 113 10.05 -8.84 -4.14
N VAL A 114 10.25 -7.57 -3.80
CA VAL A 114 10.89 -7.18 -2.53
C VAL A 114 9.91 -7.40 -1.39
N ALA A 115 10.26 -8.26 -0.44
CA ALA A 115 9.33 -8.69 0.62
C ALA A 115 8.91 -7.54 1.54
N LEU A 116 9.82 -6.63 1.87
CA LEU A 116 9.55 -5.46 2.73
C LEU A 116 8.54 -4.49 2.10
N GLU A 117 8.66 -4.21 0.80
CA GLU A 117 7.72 -3.35 0.07
C GLU A 117 6.33 -4.01 -0.01
N LEU A 118 6.28 -5.30 -0.36
CA LEU A 118 5.01 -6.03 -0.41
C LEU A 118 4.37 -6.11 0.98
N ALA A 119 5.13 -6.43 2.02
CA ALA A 119 4.63 -6.51 3.40
C ALA A 119 4.10 -5.17 3.89
N SER A 120 4.80 -4.06 3.60
CA SER A 120 4.35 -2.70 3.89
C SER A 120 3.01 -2.40 3.23
N GLY A 121 2.89 -2.68 1.93
CA GLY A 121 1.66 -2.46 1.18
C GLY A 121 0.50 -3.33 1.68
N PHE A 122 0.78 -4.59 2.04
CA PHE A 122 -0.23 -5.54 2.49
C PHE A 122 -0.98 -5.09 3.76
N THR A 123 -0.36 -4.24 4.59
CA THR A 123 -1.00 -3.66 5.78
C THR A 123 -2.29 -2.87 5.48
N VAL A 124 -2.49 -2.43 4.22
CA VAL A 124 -3.75 -1.83 3.75
C VAL A 124 -4.94 -2.75 4.03
N LEU A 125 -4.78 -4.07 3.86
CA LEU A 125 -5.84 -5.06 4.04
C LEU A 125 -6.04 -5.49 5.49
N CYS A 126 -5.13 -5.10 6.39
CA CYS A 126 -5.17 -5.50 7.79
C CYS A 126 -6.08 -4.60 8.62
N GLY A 127 -6.45 -5.05 9.84
CA GLY A 127 -7.03 -4.17 10.85
C GLY A 127 -6.07 -3.11 11.38
N GLY A 128 -6.56 -2.27 12.31
CA GLY A 128 -5.75 -1.27 13.02
C GLY A 128 -5.93 0.16 12.52
N ARG A 129 -5.36 1.12 13.25
CA ARG A 129 -5.47 2.56 12.92
C ARG A 129 -4.50 2.92 11.79
N LYS A 130 -4.86 3.95 11.01
CA LYS A 130 -3.99 4.49 9.96
C LYS A 130 -2.60 4.85 10.47
N SER A 131 -2.50 5.59 11.58
CA SER A 131 -1.22 6.02 12.17
C SER A 131 -0.30 4.84 12.44
N ASP A 132 -0.82 3.79 13.07
CA ASP A 132 -0.05 2.63 13.50
C ASP A 132 0.50 1.86 12.30
N LYS A 133 -0.29 1.79 11.20
CA LYS A 133 0.16 1.17 9.94
C LYS A 133 1.24 2.00 9.24
N LEU A 134 1.10 3.32 9.26
CA LEU A 134 2.06 4.24 8.66
C LEU A 134 3.40 4.15 9.40
N GLU A 135 3.39 4.25 10.72
CA GLU A 135 4.59 4.14 11.55
C GLU A 135 5.26 2.77 11.39
N PHE A 136 4.48 1.69 11.49
CA PHE A 136 4.99 0.33 11.33
C PHE A 136 5.67 0.10 9.96
N ALA A 137 5.06 0.55 8.87
CA ALA A 137 5.65 0.40 7.55
C ALA A 137 6.83 1.34 7.32
N PHE A 138 6.91 2.47 8.02
CA PHE A 138 8.06 3.36 7.98
C PHE A 138 9.28 2.65 8.57
N ASP A 139 9.12 2.11 9.78
CA ASP A 139 10.13 1.28 10.45
C ASP A 139 10.53 0.05 9.63
N LEU A 140 9.60 -0.49 8.85
CA LEU A 140 9.88 -1.64 7.99
C LEU A 140 10.78 -1.28 6.81
N ILE A 141 10.61 -0.10 6.22
CA ILE A 141 11.38 0.38 5.07
C ILE A 141 12.70 1.04 5.48
N ASP A 142 12.83 1.47 6.74
CA ASP A 142 14.07 1.96 7.33
C ASP A 142 15.08 0.80 7.46
N ASP A 143 15.93 0.64 6.46
CA ASP A 143 16.86 -0.49 6.35
C ASP A 143 18.02 -0.39 7.36
N ASP A 144 18.51 0.81 7.69
CA ASP A 144 19.64 1.05 8.59
C ASP A 144 19.24 1.38 10.04
N LYS A 145 17.93 1.47 10.32
CA LYS A 145 17.35 1.65 11.66
C LYS A 145 17.80 2.94 12.33
N ASP A 146 18.00 4.00 11.53
CA ASP A 146 18.34 5.33 12.03
C ASP A 146 17.10 6.19 12.33
N GLY A 147 15.90 5.65 12.09
CA GLY A 147 14.60 6.31 12.26
C GLY A 147 14.25 7.25 11.11
N ARG A 148 14.95 7.17 9.96
CA ARG A 148 14.80 8.10 8.84
C ARG A 148 14.72 7.39 7.50
N LEU A 149 13.96 7.98 6.59
CA LEU A 149 13.89 7.55 5.20
C LEU A 149 14.52 8.58 4.28
N SER A 150 15.46 8.14 3.45
CA SER A 150 15.89 8.89 2.26
C SER A 150 14.73 9.11 1.29
N ARG A 151 14.93 9.96 0.27
CA ARG A 151 13.94 10.14 -0.81
C ARG A 151 13.52 8.81 -1.46
N ARG A 152 14.46 7.89 -1.66
CA ARG A 152 14.15 6.57 -2.23
C ARG A 152 13.42 5.67 -1.23
N GLY A 153 13.75 5.75 0.05
CA GLY A 153 13.01 5.05 1.11
C GLY A 153 11.55 5.51 1.18
N LEU A 154 11.32 6.82 1.26
CA LEU A 154 9.96 7.38 1.31
C LEU A 154 9.16 7.07 0.02
N TRP A 155 9.81 7.09 -1.13
CA TRP A 155 9.20 6.67 -2.39
C TRP A 155 8.74 5.21 -2.34
N LYS A 156 9.59 4.27 -1.88
CA LYS A 156 9.22 2.85 -1.72
C LYS A 156 8.07 2.68 -0.74
N TYR A 157 8.11 3.39 0.38
CA TYR A 157 7.09 3.38 1.42
C TYR A 157 5.71 3.80 0.88
N LEU A 158 5.62 4.96 0.23
CA LEU A 158 4.37 5.46 -0.37
C LEU A 158 3.88 4.56 -1.51
N ARG A 159 4.81 4.13 -2.37
CA ARG A 159 4.54 3.24 -3.49
C ARG A 159 3.92 1.93 -3.03
N SER A 160 4.41 1.36 -1.93
CA SER A 160 3.95 0.07 -1.41
C SER A 160 2.44 0.07 -1.11
N PHE A 161 1.95 1.11 -0.42
CA PHE A 161 0.51 1.25 -0.17
C PHE A 161 -0.27 1.47 -1.45
N LEU A 162 0.22 2.37 -2.31
CA LEU A 162 -0.46 2.74 -3.53
C LEU A 162 -0.57 1.56 -4.51
N THR A 163 0.43 0.69 -4.57
CA THR A 163 0.38 -0.54 -5.38
C THR A 163 -0.79 -1.44 -4.96
N VAL A 164 -0.99 -1.64 -3.66
CA VAL A 164 -2.15 -2.43 -3.16
C VAL A 164 -3.46 -1.70 -3.41
N LEU A 165 -3.52 -0.39 -3.13
CA LEU A 165 -4.73 0.41 -3.40
C LEU A 165 -5.09 0.40 -4.90
N MET A 166 -4.11 0.39 -5.80
CA MET A 166 -4.34 0.35 -7.24
C MET A 166 -4.69 -1.05 -7.74
N SER A 167 -4.13 -2.13 -7.15
CA SER A 167 -4.52 -3.50 -7.49
C SER A 167 -5.94 -3.82 -7.05
N ILE A 168 -6.38 -3.28 -5.91
CA ILE A 168 -7.76 -3.40 -5.44
C ILE A 168 -8.68 -2.35 -6.07
N SER A 169 -8.16 -1.27 -6.64
CA SER A 169 -8.94 -0.34 -7.44
C SER A 169 -9.18 -0.94 -8.82
N SER A 170 -10.31 -0.66 -9.43
CA SER A 170 -10.48 -0.95 -10.84
C SER A 170 -9.77 0.22 -11.47
N ALA A 171 -8.44 0.17 -11.58
CA ALA A 171 -7.70 1.18 -12.29
C ALA A 171 -8.10 1.08 -13.76
N SER A 172 -9.27 1.70 -14.04
CA SER A 172 -10.07 1.81 -15.24
C SER A 172 -10.13 0.56 -16.11
N ALA A 173 -11.32 0.13 -16.53
CA ALA A 173 -11.45 -0.80 -17.65
C ALA A 173 -10.67 -0.37 -18.93
N ASN A 174 -10.09 0.84 -18.95
CA ASN A 174 -9.37 1.47 -20.04
C ASN A 174 -7.86 1.75 -19.77
N MET A 175 -7.26 1.35 -18.64
CA MET A 175 -5.80 1.51 -18.42
C MET A 175 -5.06 0.19 -18.62
N THR A 176 -3.98 0.21 -19.41
CA THR A 176 -3.07 -0.93 -19.54
C THR A 176 -2.26 -1.11 -18.26
N GLU A 177 -1.76 -2.32 -18.01
CA GLU A 177 -0.92 -2.61 -16.84
C GLU A 177 0.30 -1.68 -16.76
N GLY A 178 0.94 -1.40 -17.90
CA GLY A 178 2.06 -0.46 -17.99
C GLY A 178 1.70 0.98 -17.56
N HIS A 179 0.49 1.46 -17.89
CA HIS A 179 0.03 2.76 -17.45
C HIS A 179 -0.24 2.80 -15.94
N ILE A 180 -0.69 1.69 -15.34
CA ILE A 180 -0.89 1.60 -13.88
C ILE A 180 0.45 1.73 -13.16
N TYR A 181 1.49 1.01 -13.59
CA TYR A 181 2.84 1.15 -13.00
C TYR A 181 3.38 2.57 -13.11
N SER A 182 3.24 3.18 -14.29
CA SER A 182 3.68 4.57 -14.52
C SER A 182 2.95 5.56 -13.62
N ALA A 183 1.63 5.39 -13.45
CA ALA A 183 0.83 6.23 -12.57
C ALA A 183 1.23 6.08 -11.10
N ILE A 184 1.45 4.85 -10.63
CA ILE A 184 1.90 4.57 -9.26
C ILE A 184 3.27 5.20 -8.99
N ASP A 185 4.23 5.00 -9.89
CA ASP A 185 5.59 5.51 -9.73
C ASP A 185 5.61 7.05 -9.79
N SER A 186 4.84 7.66 -10.70
CA SER A 186 4.71 9.11 -10.85
C SER A 186 4.03 9.75 -9.64
N ALA A 187 2.96 9.13 -9.12
CA ALA A 187 2.29 9.60 -7.91
C ALA A 187 3.19 9.52 -6.68
N SER A 188 3.91 8.41 -6.53
CA SER A 188 4.83 8.22 -5.41
C SER A 188 5.99 9.20 -5.47
N THR A 189 6.49 9.49 -6.68
CA THR A 189 7.54 10.51 -6.92
C THR A 189 7.03 11.90 -6.57
N TRP A 190 5.84 12.25 -7.03
CA TRP A 190 5.20 13.53 -6.74
C TRP A 190 4.99 13.72 -5.23
N ALA A 191 4.40 12.72 -4.55
CA ALA A 191 4.14 12.77 -3.11
C ALA A 191 5.44 12.89 -2.29
N THR A 192 6.46 12.12 -2.67
CA THR A 192 7.80 12.23 -2.06
C THR A 192 8.36 13.64 -2.22
N ALA A 193 8.21 14.26 -3.40
CA ALA A 193 8.68 15.62 -3.63
C ALA A 193 7.94 16.65 -2.78
N GLN A 194 6.64 16.47 -2.52
CA GLN A 194 5.88 17.36 -1.63
C GLN A 194 6.40 17.33 -0.19
N VAL A 195 6.66 16.14 0.36
CA VAL A 195 7.18 15.97 1.73
C VAL A 195 8.55 16.65 1.86
N PHE A 196 9.48 16.35 0.96
CA PHE A 196 10.83 16.93 1.00
C PHE A 196 10.87 18.43 0.62
N GLY A 197 9.87 18.92 -0.11
CA GLY A 197 9.71 20.35 -0.42
C GLY A 197 9.30 21.15 0.81
N ALA A 198 8.31 20.66 1.56
CA ALA A 198 7.88 21.31 2.80
C ALA A 198 9.01 21.40 3.84
N GLU A 199 9.85 20.37 3.95
CA GLU A 199 11.03 20.38 4.82
C GLU A 199 12.10 21.40 4.39
N GLN A 200 12.19 21.70 3.10
CA GLN A 200 13.09 22.75 2.61
C GLN A 200 12.61 24.15 3.01
N ASP A 201 11.30 24.39 2.95
CA ASP A 201 10.70 25.67 3.30
C ASP A 201 10.82 25.99 4.81
N LYS A 202 10.97 24.98 5.66
CA LYS A 202 11.26 25.13 7.10
C LYS A 202 12.69 25.62 7.41
N GLY A 203 13.55 25.84 6.41
CA GLY A 203 14.86 26.47 6.59
C GLY A 203 15.92 25.61 7.31
N LEU A 204 15.66 24.32 7.56
CA LEU A 204 16.59 23.38 8.18
C LEU A 204 17.68 22.87 7.21
N GLY A 205 17.69 23.33 5.96
CA GLY A 205 18.55 22.84 4.89
C GLY A 205 19.64 23.80 4.45
N ASN A 206 20.46 24.32 5.36
CA ASN A 206 21.72 24.97 4.97
C ASN A 206 22.87 23.94 4.95
N ASN A 207 23.54 23.91 3.80
CA ASN A 207 24.73 23.13 3.43
C ASN A 207 24.55 21.67 2.98
N ASP A 208 24.78 21.54 1.67
CA ASP A 208 25.59 20.53 1.00
C ASP A 208 25.04 19.09 0.92
N ASN A 209 24.79 18.68 -0.32
CA ASN A 209 24.38 17.35 -0.77
C ASN A 209 22.88 17.00 -0.62
N SER A 210 22.07 17.45 -1.59
CA SER A 210 20.66 17.07 -1.78
C SER A 210 20.42 15.54 -1.82
N SER A 211 21.47 14.75 -2.07
CA SER A 211 21.46 13.28 -2.10
C SER A 211 21.44 12.62 -0.71
N LYS A 212 21.76 13.34 0.38
CA LYS A 212 21.76 12.82 1.77
C LYS A 212 20.54 13.24 2.59
N ARG A 213 19.56 13.94 1.99
CA ARG A 213 18.36 14.35 2.74
C ARG A 213 17.50 13.14 3.09
N SER A 214 17.05 13.11 4.33
CA SER A 214 16.16 12.09 4.90
C SER A 214 15.14 12.73 5.81
N VAL A 215 13.96 12.14 5.93
CA VAL A 215 12.88 12.57 6.84
C VAL A 215 12.64 11.49 7.88
N CYS A 216 12.27 11.86 9.12
CA CYS A 216 11.77 10.90 10.11
C CYS A 216 10.24 10.78 10.02
N PHE A 217 9.65 9.87 10.80
CA PHE A 217 8.20 9.66 10.79
C PHE A 217 7.43 10.90 11.27
N ASP A 218 7.95 11.60 12.28
CA ASP A 218 7.33 12.83 12.80
C ASP A 218 7.27 13.94 11.74
N ASP A 219 8.34 14.13 10.95
CA ASP A 219 8.36 15.09 9.84
C ASP A 219 7.24 14.78 8.83
N PHE A 220 7.08 13.50 8.48
CA PHE A 220 6.04 13.03 7.57
C PHE A 220 4.63 13.21 8.15
N ALA A 221 4.44 12.85 9.43
CA ALA A 221 3.15 12.96 10.12
C ALA A 221 2.72 14.43 10.30
N GLU A 222 3.67 15.31 10.61
CA GLU A 222 3.46 16.74 10.71
C GLU A 222 3.06 17.32 9.35
N TRP A 223 3.83 17.04 8.29
CA TRP A 223 3.50 17.47 6.92
C TRP A 223 2.09 17.01 6.51
N TYR A 224 1.75 15.75 6.79
CA TYR A 224 0.45 15.21 6.46
C TYR A 224 -0.67 15.97 7.17
N THR A 225 -0.49 16.27 8.46
CA THR A 225 -1.48 16.98 9.30
C THR A 225 -1.64 18.45 8.90
N GLN A 226 -0.58 19.11 8.45
CA GLN A 226 -0.60 20.54 8.07
C GLN A 226 -1.19 20.81 6.68
N GLY A 227 -1.57 19.78 5.93
CA GLY A 227 -2.22 19.93 4.62
C GLY A 227 -1.88 18.82 3.63
N GLY A 228 -0.86 18.00 3.91
CA GLY A 228 -0.51 16.85 3.07
C GLY A 228 -1.65 15.84 2.89
N TYR A 229 -2.62 15.79 3.81
CA TYR A 229 -3.86 15.02 3.64
C TYR A 229 -4.67 15.42 2.40
N GLY A 230 -4.58 16.68 1.95
CA GLY A 230 -5.19 17.14 0.70
C GLY A 230 -4.40 16.72 -0.53
N SER A 231 -3.07 16.59 -0.40
CA SER A 231 -2.16 16.17 -1.46
C SER A 231 -2.19 14.67 -1.72
N ILE A 232 -2.26 13.84 -0.67
CA ILE A 232 -2.33 12.37 -0.78
C ILE A 232 -3.51 11.79 0.03
N PRO A 233 -4.77 12.12 -0.36
CA PRO A 233 -5.97 11.72 0.39
C PRO A 233 -6.17 10.19 0.40
N TRP A 234 -5.56 9.47 -0.54
CA TRP A 234 -5.62 8.01 -0.61
C TRP A 234 -5.01 7.30 0.61
N LEU A 235 -4.19 7.97 1.42
CA LEU A 235 -3.72 7.43 2.70
C LEU A 235 -4.84 7.23 3.73
N GLU A 236 -5.98 7.91 3.58
CA GLU A 236 -7.13 7.67 4.45
C GLU A 236 -7.74 6.27 4.24
N LEU A 237 -7.49 5.64 3.10
CA LEU A 237 -7.95 4.28 2.80
C LEU A 237 -7.20 3.19 3.57
N LEU A 238 -6.10 3.53 4.25
CA LEU A 238 -5.45 2.61 5.19
C LEU A 238 -6.32 2.37 6.43
N ASP A 239 -7.29 3.23 6.72
CA ASP A 239 -8.32 2.96 7.72
C ASP A 239 -9.51 2.24 7.06
N LEU A 240 -9.57 0.92 7.21
CA LEU A 240 -10.65 0.11 6.64
C LEU A 240 -12.05 0.56 7.10
N LYS A 241 -12.18 1.18 8.28
CA LYS A 241 -13.48 1.69 8.78
C LYS A 241 -14.02 2.87 7.97
N LYS A 242 -13.17 3.54 7.19
CA LYS A 242 -13.61 4.65 6.33
C LYS A 242 -14.30 4.21 5.05
N TRP A 243 -14.20 2.93 4.67
CA TRP A 243 -14.71 2.48 3.37
C TRP A 243 -15.08 0.99 3.30
N VAL A 244 -14.20 0.10 3.76
CA VAL A 244 -14.43 -1.35 3.66
C VAL A 244 -15.32 -1.87 4.78
N LEU A 245 -15.14 -1.45 6.03
CA LEU A 245 -15.85 -2.00 7.18
C LEU A 245 -17.01 -1.10 7.65
N THR A 246 -17.53 -0.27 6.75
CA THR A 246 -18.69 0.61 6.97
C THR A 246 -20.01 -0.14 6.99
#